data_AF-A0A3D9SPE6-F1
#
_entry.id   AF-A0A3D9SPE6-F1
#
_cell.length_a   1.000
_cell.length_b   1.000
_cell.length_c   1.000
_cell.angle_alpha   90.00
_cell.angle_beta   90.00
_cell.angle_gamma   90.00
#
_symmetry.space_group_name_H-M   'P 1'
#
loop_
_entity.id
_entity.type
_entity.pdbx_description
1 polymer ?
#
loop_
_entity_poly.entity_id
_entity_poly.type
_entity_poly.pdbx_seq_one_letter_code
_entity_poly.pdbx_strand_id
1 'polypeptide(L)'
;MRRCAFLLCVALVASGCSVTRTISAGAYRVAVTDGTIAELGSLGLTLHERPACHMPRTESPTVVRITCTGRTDTGRAVRVEGLVTAADTSRPDERYVITVDGAEVLRKPCLGRGCAGRRPVFDRHPHRYGDPQIHGKAGRHQG
;
A
#
# COMPACT_ATOMS: atom_id res chain seq x y z
N MET A 1 1.50 12.31 -66.26
CA MET A 1 0.16 12.93 -66.16
C MET A 1 -0.91 11.85 -66.13
N ARG A 2 -1.62 11.68 -65.00
CA ARG A 2 -3.07 11.43 -64.87
C ARG A 2 -3.37 10.86 -63.48
N ARG A 3 -4.15 11.65 -62.73
CA ARG A 3 -4.69 11.39 -61.40
C ARG A 3 -5.90 10.47 -61.52
N CYS A 4 -6.05 9.50 -60.63
CA CYS A 4 -7.34 8.97 -60.21
C CYS A 4 -7.25 8.62 -58.72
N ALA A 5 -7.79 9.52 -57.91
CA ALA A 5 -8.14 9.27 -56.53
C ALA A 5 -9.26 8.22 -56.48
N PHE A 6 -9.15 7.24 -55.59
CA PHE A 6 -10.31 6.56 -55.04
C PHE A 6 -10.09 6.40 -53.53
N LEU A 7 -10.81 7.24 -52.79
CA LEU A 7 -11.16 7.02 -51.41
C LEU A 7 -11.87 5.67 -51.31
N LEU A 8 -11.35 4.76 -50.48
CA LEU A 8 -12.15 3.67 -49.93
C LEU A 8 -11.92 3.60 -48.43
N CYS A 9 -12.86 4.22 -47.71
CA CYS A 9 -13.12 3.97 -46.31
C CYS A 9 -13.31 2.48 -46.08
N VAL A 10 -12.36 1.80 -45.44
CA VAL A 10 -12.64 0.54 -44.76
C VAL A 10 -12.72 0.85 -43.29
N ALA A 11 -13.98 0.81 -42.84
CA ALA A 11 -14.42 1.07 -41.50
C ALA A 11 -13.83 0.08 -40.49
N LEU A 12 -13.56 0.64 -39.31
CA LEU A 12 -13.75 0.03 -37.99
C LEU A 12 -13.97 -1.48 -37.96
N VAL A 13 -12.89 -2.21 -37.70
CA VAL A 13 -12.91 -3.38 -36.82
C VAL A 13 -12.13 -3.01 -35.56
N ALA A 14 -12.67 -2.03 -34.83
CA ALA A 14 -12.47 -1.94 -33.40
C ALA A 14 -13.33 -3.04 -32.77
N SER A 15 -12.94 -4.30 -32.94
CA SER A 15 -13.43 -5.36 -32.08
C SER A 15 -12.95 -5.01 -30.69
N GLY A 16 -13.88 -4.49 -29.89
CA GLY A 16 -13.67 -4.08 -28.52
C GLY A 16 -13.02 -5.20 -27.72
N CYS A 17 -11.71 -5.12 -27.55
CA CYS A 17 -11.10 -5.58 -26.32
C CYS A 17 -11.62 -4.64 -25.24
N SER A 18 -12.76 -5.00 -24.65
CA SER A 18 -13.10 -4.53 -23.32
C SER A 18 -11.98 -5.00 -22.41
N VAL A 19 -10.93 -4.18 -22.28
CA VAL A 19 -9.86 -4.40 -21.31
C VAL A 19 -10.53 -4.14 -19.97
N THR A 20 -11.17 -5.17 -19.43
CA THR A 20 -11.56 -5.24 -18.03
C THR A 20 -10.24 -5.07 -17.28
N ARG A 21 -9.96 -3.85 -16.81
CA ARG A 21 -8.75 -3.53 -16.05
C ARG A 21 -8.92 -4.14 -14.67
N THR A 22 -8.93 -5.46 -14.58
CA THR A 22 -8.78 -6.16 -13.33
C THR A 22 -7.37 -5.89 -12.88
N ILE A 23 -7.20 -5.01 -11.90
CA ILE A 23 -5.92 -4.86 -11.21
C ILE A 23 -5.52 -6.27 -10.78
N SER A 24 -4.36 -6.75 -11.24
CA SER A 24 -3.93 -8.08 -10.87
C SER A 24 -3.74 -8.10 -9.35
N ALA A 25 -4.41 -9.03 -8.66
CA ALA A 25 -4.32 -9.12 -7.20
C ALA A 25 -2.86 -9.30 -6.73
N GLY A 26 -1.98 -9.85 -7.60
CA GLY A 26 -0.54 -9.90 -7.38
C GLY A 26 0.10 -8.50 -7.40
N ALA A 27 -0.10 -7.72 -8.45
CA ALA A 27 0.47 -6.37 -8.57
C ALA A 27 -0.02 -5.45 -7.44
N TYR A 28 -1.30 -5.54 -7.07
CA TYR A 28 -1.83 -4.74 -5.97
C TYR A 28 -1.16 -5.08 -4.62
N ARG A 29 -0.94 -6.37 -4.32
CA ARG A 29 -0.19 -6.78 -3.12
C ARG A 29 1.23 -6.25 -3.11
N VAL A 30 1.92 -6.31 -4.24
CA VAL A 30 3.28 -5.77 -4.37
C VAL A 30 3.28 -4.26 -4.13
N ALA A 31 2.37 -3.52 -4.75
CA ALA A 31 2.26 -2.07 -4.58
C ALA A 31 1.98 -1.68 -3.11
N VAL A 32 1.05 -2.37 -2.43
CA VAL A 32 0.72 -2.09 -1.02
C VAL A 32 1.90 -2.43 -0.10
N THR A 33 2.62 -3.52 -0.35
CA THR A 33 3.80 -3.88 0.45
C THR A 33 4.95 -2.89 0.26
N ASP A 34 5.29 -2.52 -0.99
CA ASP A 34 6.34 -1.54 -1.27
C ASP A 34 5.98 -0.15 -0.71
N GLY A 35 4.72 0.26 -0.87
CA GLY A 35 4.19 1.48 -0.28
C GLY A 35 4.32 1.47 1.24
N THR A 36 3.88 0.40 1.90
CA THR A 36 4.00 0.23 3.36
C THR A 36 5.43 0.37 3.84
N ILE A 37 6.38 -0.31 3.17
CA ILE A 37 7.81 -0.24 3.51
C ILE A 37 8.33 1.19 3.39
N ALA A 38 7.99 1.88 2.30
CA ALA A 38 8.43 3.27 2.09
C ALA A 38 7.86 4.22 3.15
N GLU A 39 6.58 4.07 3.49
CA GLU A 39 5.90 4.92 4.47
C GLU A 39 6.44 4.71 5.89
N LEU A 40 6.56 3.47 6.34
CA LEU A 40 7.13 3.15 7.64
C LEU A 40 8.60 3.57 7.73
N GLY A 41 9.37 3.36 6.66
CA GLY A 41 10.75 3.82 6.57
C GLY A 41 10.86 5.34 6.72
N SER A 42 9.93 6.12 6.15
CA SER A 42 9.89 7.58 6.32
C SER A 42 9.58 8.02 7.76
N LEU A 43 8.97 7.14 8.57
CA LEU A 43 8.71 7.34 9.99
C LEU A 43 9.82 6.77 10.89
N GLY A 44 10.91 6.24 10.32
CA GLY A 44 11.98 5.60 11.09
C GLY A 44 11.64 4.20 11.61
N LEU A 45 10.63 3.54 11.03
CA LEU A 45 10.20 2.19 11.38
C LEU A 45 10.60 1.22 10.28
N THR A 46 11.64 0.41 10.53
CA THR A 46 12.08 -0.62 9.58
C THR A 46 11.33 -1.92 9.83
N LEU A 47 10.87 -2.55 8.74
CA LEU A 47 10.24 -3.87 8.78
C LEU A 47 11.30 -4.97 8.67
N HIS A 48 11.12 -6.04 9.45
CA HIS A 48 11.98 -7.21 9.44
C HIS A 48 11.96 -7.93 8.08
N GLU A 49 10.79 -8.00 7.48
CA GLU A 49 10.55 -8.63 6.19
C GLU A 49 9.37 -7.96 5.48
N ARG A 50 9.12 -8.35 4.23
CA ARG A 50 7.95 -7.86 3.49
C ARG A 50 6.66 -8.32 4.20
N PRO A 51 5.67 -7.43 4.40
CA PRO A 51 4.40 -7.82 5.02
C PRO A 51 3.67 -8.90 4.22
N ALA A 52 3.08 -9.86 4.92
CA ALA A 52 2.22 -10.88 4.33
C ALA A 52 0.83 -10.29 4.10
N CYS A 53 0.31 -10.36 2.86
CA CYS A 53 -0.96 -9.76 2.50
C CYS A 53 -2.03 -10.79 2.13
N HIS A 54 -3.23 -10.56 2.66
CA HIS A 54 -4.46 -11.27 2.32
C HIS A 54 -5.46 -10.33 1.66
N MET A 55 -6.07 -10.77 0.56
CA MET A 55 -7.15 -10.08 -0.13
C MET A 55 -8.38 -10.97 -0.12
N PRO A 56 -9.33 -10.76 0.80
CA PRO A 56 -10.55 -11.56 0.81
C PRO A 56 -11.34 -11.32 -0.48
N ARG A 57 -12.05 -12.35 -0.94
CA ARG A 57 -13.02 -12.17 -2.02
C ARG A 57 -14.11 -11.21 -1.53
N THR A 58 -14.45 -10.24 -2.36
CA THR A 58 -15.54 -9.31 -2.13
C THR A 58 -16.73 -9.71 -3.00
N GLU A 59 -17.95 -9.47 -2.52
CA GLU A 59 -19.17 -9.73 -3.30
C GLU A 59 -19.36 -8.71 -4.43
N SER A 60 -18.66 -7.56 -4.36
CA SER A 60 -18.68 -6.51 -5.37
C SER A 60 -17.34 -6.40 -6.12
N PRO A 61 -17.34 -6.38 -7.46
CA PRO A 61 -16.13 -6.13 -8.25
C PRO A 61 -15.60 -4.70 -8.10
N THR A 62 -16.39 -3.78 -7.53
CA THR A 62 -16.02 -2.37 -7.35
C THR A 62 -15.32 -2.10 -6.02
N VAL A 63 -15.29 -3.10 -5.12
CA VAL A 63 -14.70 -3.00 -3.80
C VAL A 63 -13.54 -3.98 -3.68
N VAL A 64 -12.37 -3.48 -3.29
CA VAL A 64 -11.19 -4.30 -3.00
C VAL A 64 -10.77 -4.07 -1.56
N ARG A 65 -10.54 -5.15 -0.83
CA ARG A 65 -10.00 -5.12 0.53
C ARG A 65 -8.66 -5.82 0.57
N ILE A 66 -7.74 -5.29 1.36
CA ILE A 66 -6.44 -5.92 1.62
C ILE A 66 -6.07 -5.73 3.08
N THR A 67 -5.57 -6.78 3.69
CA THR A 67 -4.95 -6.75 5.01
C THR A 67 -3.54 -7.25 4.87
N CYS A 68 -2.55 -6.47 5.30
CA CYS A 68 -1.17 -6.94 5.38
C CYS A 68 -0.70 -6.93 6.83
N THR A 69 0.07 -7.93 7.23
CA THR A 69 0.67 -8.03 8.56
C THR A 69 2.17 -8.23 8.46
N GLY A 70 2.90 -7.71 9.44
CA GLY A 70 4.35 -7.86 9.52
C GLY A 70 4.86 -7.50 10.91
N ARG A 71 6.18 -7.40 11.03
CA ARG A 71 6.84 -6.94 12.24
C ARG A 71 7.95 -5.95 11.92
N THR A 72 8.18 -5.00 12.81
CA THR A 72 9.40 -4.18 12.77
C THR A 72 10.61 -5.00 13.18
N ASP A 73 11.82 -4.50 12.90
CA ASP A 73 13.07 -5.09 13.41
C ASP A 73 13.14 -5.12 14.94
N THR A 74 12.39 -4.22 15.60
CA THR A 74 12.22 -4.18 17.05
C THR A 74 11.13 -5.13 17.56
N GLY A 75 10.53 -5.94 16.70
CA GLY A 75 9.52 -6.95 17.05
C GLY A 75 8.09 -6.43 17.17
N ARG A 76 7.84 -5.14 16.89
CA ARG A 76 6.53 -4.51 17.01
C ARG A 76 5.59 -5.01 15.93
N ALA A 77 4.35 -5.33 16.28
CA ALA A 77 3.37 -5.85 15.34
C ALA A 77 2.89 -4.74 14.41
N VAL A 78 2.92 -5.00 13.10
CA VAL A 78 2.43 -4.06 12.08
C VAL A 78 1.21 -4.65 11.41
N ARG A 79 0.16 -3.85 11.25
CA ARG A 79 -1.04 -4.18 10.48
C ARG A 79 -1.37 -3.04 9.52
N VAL A 80 -1.67 -3.40 8.28
CA VAL A 80 -2.10 -2.50 7.22
C VAL A 80 -3.48 -2.93 6.79
N GLU A 81 -4.41 -1.99 6.76
CA GLU A 81 -5.74 -2.17 6.19
C GLU A 81 -5.88 -1.25 4.98
N GLY A 82 -6.22 -1.82 3.83
CA GLY A 82 -6.53 -1.09 2.61
C GLY A 82 -7.95 -1.35 2.17
N LEU A 83 -8.66 -0.29 1.81
CA LEU A 83 -9.97 -0.32 1.17
C LEU A 83 -9.90 0.49 -0.11
N VAL A 84 -10.32 -0.11 -1.21
CA VAL A 84 -10.56 0.58 -2.48
C VAL A 84 -12.03 0.46 -2.81
N THR A 85 -12.65 1.58 -3.16
CA THR A 85 -14.00 1.62 -3.72
C THR A 85 -13.96 2.26 -5.11
N ALA A 86 -14.99 2.00 -5.93
CA ALA A 86 -15.00 2.39 -7.34
C ALA A 86 -13.75 1.87 -8.11
N ALA A 87 -13.30 0.66 -7.76
CA ALA A 87 -12.09 0.03 -8.30
C ALA A 87 -12.15 -0.26 -9.81
N ASP A 88 -13.35 -0.25 -10.38
CA ASP A 88 -13.65 -0.42 -11.80
C ASP A 88 -13.60 0.90 -12.59
N THR A 89 -13.32 2.02 -11.93
CA THR A 89 -13.27 3.35 -12.54
C THR A 89 -11.84 3.83 -12.79
N SER A 90 -11.70 4.93 -13.54
CA SER A 90 -10.40 5.59 -13.75
C SER A 90 -9.90 6.37 -12.53
N ARG A 91 -10.73 6.53 -11.50
CA ARG A 91 -10.44 7.30 -10.27
C ARG A 91 -10.96 6.53 -9.05
N PRO A 92 -10.30 5.42 -8.67
CA PRO A 92 -10.67 4.69 -7.47
C PRO A 92 -10.50 5.57 -6.22
N ASP A 93 -11.36 5.38 -5.23
CA ASP A 93 -11.18 5.96 -3.89
C ASP A 93 -10.49 4.95 -3.00
N GLU A 94 -9.25 5.26 -2.63
CA GLU A 94 -8.38 4.42 -1.83
C GLU A 94 -8.27 4.96 -0.40
N ARG A 95 -8.17 4.05 0.57
CA ARG A 95 -7.90 4.39 1.97
C ARG A 95 -7.03 3.33 2.60
N TYR A 96 -5.94 3.78 3.19
CA TYR A 96 -5.00 2.93 3.91
C TYR A 96 -4.85 3.39 5.35
N VAL A 97 -4.81 2.44 6.27
CA VAL A 97 -4.51 2.63 7.68
C VAL A 97 -3.37 1.70 8.05
N ILE A 98 -2.33 2.24 8.67
CA ILE A 98 -1.22 1.45 9.23
C ILE A 98 -1.25 1.61 10.75
N THR A 99 -1.27 0.49 11.45
CA THR A 99 -1.14 0.43 12.90
C THR A 99 0.14 -0.31 13.29
N VAL A 100 0.76 0.15 14.38
CA VAL A 100 1.94 -0.46 15.00
C VAL A 100 1.65 -0.66 16.47
N ASP A 101 1.71 -1.92 16.93
CA ASP A 101 1.24 -2.36 18.26
C ASP A 101 -0.18 -1.87 18.59
N GLY A 102 -1.04 -1.84 17.58
CA GLY A 102 -2.44 -1.41 17.71
C GLY A 102 -2.66 0.10 17.66
N ALA A 103 -1.60 0.93 17.70
CA ALA A 103 -1.70 2.38 17.55
C ALA A 103 -1.65 2.77 16.06
N GLU A 104 -2.58 3.61 15.60
CA GLU A 104 -2.53 4.17 14.25
C GLU A 104 -1.33 5.12 14.11
N VAL A 105 -0.46 4.81 13.16
CA VAL A 105 0.71 5.65 12.83
C VAL A 105 0.57 6.32 11.47
N LEU A 106 -0.39 5.88 10.65
CA LEU A 106 -0.60 6.43 9.32
C LEU A 106 -2.02 6.18 8.85
N ARG A 107 -2.62 7.22 8.28
CA ARG A 107 -3.85 7.13 7.48
C ARG A 107 -3.75 8.03 6.28
N LYS A 108 -3.97 7.47 5.09
CA LYS A 108 -3.87 8.23 3.84
C LYS A 108 -4.63 7.59 2.68
N PRO A 109 -4.99 8.37 1.66
CA PRO A 109 -5.76 7.89 0.52
C PRO A 109 -4.90 7.31 -0.62
N CYS A 110 -3.61 7.04 -0.38
CA CYS A 110 -2.71 6.40 -1.35
C CYS A 110 -1.44 5.94 -0.59
N LEU A 111 -0.63 5.00 -1.11
CA LEU A 111 0.66 4.62 -0.49
C LEU A 111 1.84 4.81 -1.45
N GLY A 112 3.01 5.16 -0.89
CA GLY A 112 4.29 5.15 -1.60
C GLY A 112 4.66 6.47 -2.29
N ARG A 113 5.75 6.46 -3.06
CA ARG A 113 6.44 7.68 -3.55
C ARG A 113 5.62 8.52 -4.54
N GLY A 114 4.59 7.95 -5.18
CA GLY A 114 3.68 8.66 -6.07
C GLY A 114 2.61 9.49 -5.35
N CYS A 115 2.53 9.38 -4.02
CA CYS A 115 1.59 10.14 -3.20
C CYS A 115 2.07 11.56 -2.93
N ALA A 116 1.57 12.53 -3.71
CA ALA A 116 1.70 13.95 -3.34
C ALA A 116 0.86 14.22 -2.08
N GLY A 117 1.55 14.43 -0.95
CA GLY A 117 0.96 14.37 0.39
C GLY A 117 -0.01 15.49 0.74
N ARG A 118 -1.21 15.12 1.20
CA ARG A 118 -1.86 15.82 2.31
C ARG A 118 -1.30 15.22 3.59
N ARG A 119 -0.67 16.04 4.45
CA ARG A 119 -0.04 15.59 5.70
C ARG A 119 -1.04 14.78 6.54
N PRO A 120 -0.61 13.67 7.17
CA PRO A 120 -1.44 12.97 8.15
C PRO A 120 -1.79 13.91 9.31
N VAL A 121 -3.07 13.97 9.67
CA VAL A 121 -3.53 14.61 10.91
C VAL A 121 -3.16 13.65 12.03
N PHE A 122 -1.94 13.79 12.56
CA PHE A 122 -1.62 13.21 13.86
C PHE A 122 -2.29 14.08 14.92
N ASP A 123 -3.34 13.57 15.56
CA ASP A 123 -3.74 14.09 16.87
C ASP A 123 -2.53 13.91 17.80
N ARG A 124 -1.98 15.04 18.26
CA ARG A 124 -0.79 15.10 19.10
C ARG A 124 -1.07 14.38 20.42
N HIS A 125 -0.64 13.13 20.55
CA HIS A 125 -0.25 12.56 21.83
C HIS A 125 1.23 12.16 21.72
N PRO A 126 2.14 12.82 22.46
CA PRO A 126 3.57 12.59 22.32
C PRO A 126 3.97 11.31 23.08
N HIS A 127 3.74 10.15 22.48
CA HIS A 127 4.52 8.98 22.86
C HIS A 127 5.87 9.06 22.15
N ARG A 128 6.83 9.64 22.87
CA ARG A 128 8.25 9.67 22.56
C ARG A 128 8.74 8.23 22.43
N TYR A 129 8.77 7.68 21.22
CA TYR A 129 9.42 6.39 20.96
C TYR A 129 10.92 6.65 20.82
N GLY A 130 11.66 6.50 21.91
CA GLY A 130 13.10 6.66 21.91
C GLY A 130 13.67 6.80 23.31
N ASP A 131 13.94 5.67 23.97
CA ASP A 131 15.21 5.47 24.68
C ASP A 131 15.46 3.95 24.83
N PRO A 132 16.47 3.36 24.17
CA PRO A 132 16.88 2.00 24.47
C PRO A 132 17.70 2.01 25.77
N GLN A 133 17.09 1.65 26.90
CA GLN A 133 17.86 1.33 28.10
C GLN A 133 18.69 0.07 27.83
N ILE A 134 19.97 0.32 27.52
CA ILE A 134 21.05 -0.63 27.65
C ILE A 134 21.14 -1.03 29.12
N HIS A 135 20.64 -2.22 29.47
CA HIS A 135 21.07 -2.92 30.68
C HIS A 135 21.95 -4.09 30.28
N GLY A 136 23.26 -3.89 30.45
CA GLY A 136 24.29 -4.87 30.22
C GLY A 136 24.13 -6.10 31.12
N LYS A 137 24.44 -7.27 30.54
CA LYS A 137 24.84 -8.46 31.30
C LYS A 137 26.36 -8.46 31.43
N ALA A 138 26.83 -8.44 32.67
CA ALA A 138 28.05 -9.08 33.16
C ALA A 138 27.88 -9.12 34.69
N GLY A 139 28.10 -10.17 35.46
CA GLY A 139 28.77 -11.45 35.29
C GLY A 139 29.02 -11.89 36.74
N ARG A 140 28.41 -13.01 37.15
CA ARG A 140 28.67 -13.67 38.44
C ARG A 140 30.05 -14.33 38.35
N HIS A 141 31.02 -13.99 39.22
CA HIS A 141 31.86 -14.94 39.98
C HIS A 141 33.05 -14.28 40.74
N GLN A 142 33.15 -14.69 42.01
CA GLN A 142 34.32 -14.91 42.88
C GLN A 142 35.06 -13.74 43.54
N GLY A 143 35.32 -13.96 44.84
CA GLY A 143 35.96 -13.12 45.84
C GLY A 143 35.48 -13.55 47.21
#